data_AF-A0AAD8E841-F1
#
_entry.id   AF-A0AAD8E841-F1
#
_cell.length_a   1.000
_cell.length_b   1.000
_cell.length_c   1.000
_cell.angle_alpha   90.00
_cell.angle_beta   90.00
_cell.angle_gamma   90.00
#
_symmetry.space_group_name_H-M   'P 1'
#
loop_
_entity.id
_entity.type
_entity.pdbx_description
1 polymer ?
#
loop_
_entity_poly.entity_id
_entity_poly.type
_entity_poly.pdbx_seq_one_letter_code
_entity_poly.pdbx_strand_id
1 'polypeptide(L)'
;MELPRALRAVGPHVGEETLLQSVATALHVSTQPITGQTGSRSALEKNPGVFLNPDQPLVQAVSVVDEDIKRQEERVAVARKKLQDALRRIVA
;
A
#
# COMPACT_ATOMS: atom_id res chain seq x y z
N MET A 1 4.89 6.16 12.18
CA MET A 1 3.80 5.23 11.85
C MET A 1 4.47 4.10 11.10
N GLU A 2 4.44 2.86 11.58
CA GLU A 2 5.12 1.78 10.87
C GLU A 2 4.35 1.38 9.61
N LEU A 3 5.02 1.42 8.47
CA LEU A 3 4.43 0.96 7.21
C LEU A 3 4.39 -0.58 7.11
N PRO A 4 3.39 -1.15 6.42
CA PRO A 4 3.42 -2.56 6.06
C PRO A 4 4.71 -2.90 5.32
N ARG A 5 5.34 -4.03 5.65
CA ARG A 5 6.61 -4.49 5.03
C ARG A 5 6.58 -4.60 3.50
N ALA A 6 5.38 -4.69 2.93
CA ALA A 6 5.15 -4.73 1.49
C ALA A 6 5.36 -3.37 0.81
N LEU A 7 5.22 -2.26 1.55
CA LEU A 7 5.44 -0.92 1.02
C LEU A 7 6.90 -0.53 1.24
N ARG A 8 7.66 -0.49 0.13
CA ARG A 8 9.08 -0.13 0.13
C ARG A 8 9.31 1.08 -0.74
N ALA A 9 9.96 2.10 -0.19
CA ALA A 9 10.26 3.33 -0.91
C ALA A 9 11.21 3.07 -2.09
N VAL A 10 11.04 3.84 -3.16
CA VAL A 10 11.92 3.80 -4.34
C VAL A 10 12.37 5.23 -4.67
N GLY A 11 13.67 5.39 -4.88
CA GLY A 11 14.28 6.65 -5.27
C GLY A 11 15.15 7.27 -4.16
N PRO A 12 16.01 8.23 -4.52
CA PRO A 12 16.91 8.88 -3.57
C PRO A 12 16.10 9.73 -2.59
N HIS A 13 16.47 9.65 -1.30
CA HIS A 13 15.87 10.44 -0.22
C HIS A 13 14.35 10.25 -0.01
N VAL A 14 13.77 9.16 -0.52
CA VAL A 14 12.36 8.83 -0.29
C VAL A 14 12.21 8.07 1.03
N GLY A 15 11.66 8.75 2.04
CA GLY A 15 11.30 8.16 3.33
C GLY A 15 9.85 7.66 3.37
N GLU A 16 9.43 7.11 4.52
CA GLU A 16 8.06 6.59 4.72
C GLU A 16 6.98 7.65 4.49
N GLU A 17 7.23 8.90 4.91
CA GLU A 17 6.29 10.00 4.74
C GLU A 17 6.08 10.36 3.27
N THR A 18 7.18 10.49 2.52
CA THR A 18 7.13 10.78 1.07
C THR A 18 6.48 9.65 0.29
N LEU A 19 6.75 8.39 0.67
CA LEU A 19 6.08 7.22 0.10
C LEU A 19 4.56 7.33 0.31
N LEU A 20 4.12 7.57 1.55
CA LEU A 20 2.70 7.69 1.88
C LEU A 20 2.03 8.82 1.11
N GLN A 21 2.65 10.00 1.06
CA GLN A 21 2.14 11.15 0.31
C GLN A 21 2.04 10.84 -1.19
N SER A 22 3.04 10.16 -1.76
CA SER A 22 3.04 9.75 -3.16
C SER A 22 1.90 8.77 -3.46
N VAL A 23 1.71 7.74 -2.61
CA VAL A 23 0.62 6.78 -2.75
C VAL A 23 -0.75 7.44 -2.58
N ALA A 24 -0.92 8.28 -1.55
CA ALA A 24 -2.18 8.98 -1.30
C ALA A 24 -2.54 9.93 -2.46
N THR A 25 -1.55 10.66 -2.99
CA THR A 25 -1.74 11.53 -4.15
C THR A 25 -2.17 10.70 -5.36
N ALA A 26 -1.45 9.62 -5.67
CA ALA A 26 -1.77 8.75 -6.80
C ALA A 26 -3.20 8.20 -6.70
N LEU A 27 -3.61 7.71 -5.52
CA LEU A 27 -4.98 7.22 -5.28
C LEU A 27 -6.05 8.31 -5.36
N HIS A 28 -5.71 9.56 -5.02
CA HIS A 28 -6.65 10.67 -5.03
C HIS A 28 -6.88 11.24 -6.42
N VAL A 29 -5.82 11.37 -7.24
CA VAL A 29 -5.87 12.10 -8.51
C VAL A 29 -5.93 11.18 -9.74
N SER A 30 -5.46 9.94 -9.62
CA SER A 30 -5.38 9.02 -10.76
C SER A 30 -6.63 8.13 -10.86
N THR A 31 -7.12 7.96 -12.08
CA THR A 31 -8.11 6.92 -12.41
C THR A 31 -7.46 5.67 -13.02
N GLN A 32 -6.13 5.67 -13.18
CA GLN A 32 -5.37 4.55 -13.72
C GLN A 32 -4.99 3.55 -12.62
N PRO A 33 -4.71 2.29 -12.97
CA PRO A 33 -4.23 1.31 -12.01
C PRO A 33 -2.97 1.78 -11.28
N ILE A 34 -2.96 1.64 -9.95
CA ILE A 34 -1.80 1.93 -9.11
C ILE A 34 -1.08 0.62 -8.79
N THR A 35 0.05 0.40 -9.45
CA THR A 35 0.89 -0.79 -9.32
C THR A 35 2.22 -0.50 -8.62
N GLY A 36 2.63 0.76 -8.52
CA GLY A 36 3.96 1.17 -8.08
C GLY A 36 5.01 1.05 -9.20
N GLN A 37 6.28 1.23 -8.84
CA GLN A 37 7.42 1.18 -9.75
C GLN A 37 7.72 -0.28 -10.16
N THR A 38 7.41 -0.62 -11.41
CA THR A 38 7.59 -1.97 -11.99
C THR A 38 9.02 -2.24 -12.48
N GLY A 39 9.87 -1.21 -12.53
CA GLY A 39 11.29 -1.35 -12.82
C GLY A 39 11.98 -2.28 -11.81
N SER A 40 13.04 -2.97 -12.24
CA SER A 40 13.83 -3.76 -11.30
C SER A 40 14.48 -2.84 -10.26
N ARG A 41 14.59 -3.31 -9.01
CA ARG A 41 15.21 -2.54 -7.92
C ARG A 41 16.61 -2.02 -8.31
N SER A 42 17.41 -2.86 -8.95
CA SER A 42 18.75 -2.48 -9.40
C SER A 42 18.74 -1.36 -10.44
N ALA A 43 17.79 -1.37 -11.37
CA ALA A 43 17.67 -0.30 -12.37
C ALA A 43 17.26 1.03 -11.70
N LEU A 44 16.25 0.97 -10.83
CA LEU A 44 15.72 2.12 -10.10
C LEU A 44 16.77 2.78 -9.18
N GLU A 45 17.65 2.00 -8.57
CA GLU A 45 18.73 2.52 -7.71
C GLU A 45 19.92 3.07 -8.53
N LYS A 46 20.25 2.46 -9.68
CA LYS A 46 21.40 2.88 -10.51
C LYS A 46 21.14 4.17 -11.29
N ASN A 47 19.94 4.34 -11.85
CA ASN A 47 19.61 5.53 -12.63
C ASN A 47 18.12 5.92 -12.46
N PRO A 48 17.74 6.47 -11.29
CA PRO A 48 16.35 6.79 -10.99
C PRO A 48 15.73 7.76 -12.01
N GLY A 49 16.50 8.71 -12.55
CA GLY A 49 16.00 9.69 -13.52
C GLY A 49 15.56 9.09 -14.87
N VAL A 50 16.00 7.87 -15.19
CA VAL A 50 15.62 7.16 -16.42
C VAL A 50 14.53 6.11 -16.16
N PHE A 51 14.60 5.44 -15.01
CA PHE A 51 13.78 4.25 -14.74
C PHE A 51 12.54 4.50 -13.88
N LEU A 52 12.39 5.67 -13.28
CA LEU A 52 11.16 6.03 -12.57
C LEU A 52 10.02 6.27 -13.56
N ASN A 53 8.90 5.59 -13.33
CA ASN A 53 7.65 5.90 -14.00
C ASN A 53 6.95 7.04 -13.23
N PRO A 54 6.79 8.24 -13.83
CA PRO A 54 6.14 9.37 -13.16
C PRO A 54 4.63 9.17 -12.93
N ASP A 55 3.99 8.24 -13.67
CA ASP A 55 2.56 7.95 -13.53
C ASP A 55 2.25 6.99 -12.37
N GLN A 56 3.29 6.49 -11.69
CA GLN A 56 3.16 5.56 -10.57
C GLN A 56 3.83 6.12 -9.31
N PRO A 57 3.32 5.79 -8.12
CA PRO A 57 3.89 6.29 -6.87
C PRO A 57 5.32 5.79 -6.64
N LEU A 58 6.07 6.49 -5.78
CA LEU A 58 7.46 6.21 -5.40
C LEU A 58 7.59 5.02 -4.42
N VAL A 59 6.92 3.94 -4.75
CA VAL A 59 6.91 2.68 -4.00
C VAL A 59 7.26 1.55 -4.96
N GLN A 60 7.97 0.53 -4.48
CA GLN A 60 8.24 -0.67 -5.26
C GLN A 60 6.93 -1.32 -5.70
N ALA A 61 6.94 -2.04 -6.82
CA ALA A 61 5.77 -2.75 -7.31
C ALA A 61 5.08 -3.55 -6.18
N VAL A 62 3.79 -3.29 -6.01
CA VAL A 62 2.95 -3.97 -5.02
C VAL A 62 1.98 -4.86 -5.78
N SER A 63 1.94 -6.15 -5.44
CA SER A 63 0.89 -7.05 -5.91
C SER A 63 0.05 -7.50 -4.73
N VAL A 64 -1.27 -7.43 -4.88
CA VAL A 64 -2.22 -8.03 -3.94
C VAL A 64 -2.61 -9.40 -4.49
N VAL A 65 -2.30 -10.47 -3.75
CA VAL A 65 -2.68 -11.83 -4.15
C VAL A 65 -3.93 -12.32 -3.40
N ASP A 66 -4.55 -13.39 -3.88
CA ASP A 66 -5.78 -13.96 -3.28
C ASP A 66 -5.64 -14.24 -1.77
N GLU A 67 -4.44 -14.63 -1.33
CA GLU A 67 -4.16 -14.86 0.09
C GLU A 67 -4.23 -13.57 0.91
N ASP A 68 -3.75 -12.44 0.37
CA ASP A 68 -3.86 -11.14 1.03
C ASP A 68 -5.32 -10.71 1.17
N ILE A 69 -6.12 -10.96 0.13
CA ILE A 69 -7.56 -10.68 0.12
C ILE A 69 -8.25 -11.50 1.21
N LYS A 70 -8.08 -12.82 1.19
CA LYS A 70 -8.70 -13.73 2.18
C LYS A 70 -8.32 -13.37 3.61
N ARG A 71 -7.04 -13.11 3.86
CA ARG A 71 -6.54 -12.68 5.18
C ARG A 71 -7.19 -11.38 5.63
N GLN A 72 -7.37 -10.42 4.72
CA GLN A 72 -8.00 -9.15 5.05
C GLN A 72 -9.50 -9.30 5.32
N GLU A 73 -10.20 -10.12 4.54
CA GLU A 73 -11.62 -10.44 4.74
C GLU A 73 -11.86 -11.11 6.09
N GLU A 74 -11.02 -12.09 6.46
CA GLU A 74 -11.10 -12.75 7.76
C GLU A 74 -10.90 -11.77 8.92
N ARG A 75 -9.90 -10.88 8.84
CA ARG A 75 -9.68 -9.83 9.84
C ARG A 75 -10.92 -8.95 10.03
N VAL A 76 -11.54 -8.54 8.93
CA VAL A 76 -12.77 -7.72 8.96
C VAL A 76 -13.94 -8.50 9.56
N ALA A 77 -14.12 -9.76 9.18
CA ALA A 77 -15.17 -10.62 9.72
C ALA A 77 -15.05 -10.79 11.24
N VAL A 78 -13.83 -11.06 11.74
CA VAL A 78 -13.54 -11.17 13.18
C VAL A 78 -13.83 -9.85 13.90
N ALA A 79 -13.41 -8.71 13.35
CA ALA A 79 -13.67 -7.40 13.95
C ALA A 79 -15.17 -7.09 14.04
N ARG A 80 -15.93 -7.38 12.98
CA ARG A 80 -17.40 -7.22 12.95
C ARG A 80 -18.09 -8.09 13.99
N LYS A 81 -17.67 -9.35 14.13
CA LYS A 81 -18.22 -10.27 15.15
C LYS A 81 -17.94 -9.76 16.56
N LYS A 82 -16.70 -9.34 16.85
CA LYS A 82 -16.33 -8.76 18.15
C LYS A 82 -17.18 -7.54 18.49
N LEU A 83 -17.42 -6.66 17.51
CA LEU A 83 -18.30 -5.50 17.69
C LEU A 83 -19.74 -5.93 17.98
N GLN A 84 -20.29 -6.88 17.21
CA GLN A 84 -21.64 -7.38 17.40
C GLN A 84 -21.84 -7.97 18.81
N ASP A 85 -20.90 -8.78 19.29
CA ASP A 85 -20.96 -9.37 20.62
C ASP A 85 -20.86 -8.30 21.73
N ALA A 86 -20.04 -7.27 21.54
CA ALA A 86 -19.97 -6.14 22.45
C ALA A 86 -21.30 -5.35 22.50
N LEU A 87 -21.90 -5.07 21.34
CA LEU A 87 -23.20 -4.37 21.27
C LEU A 87 -24.33 -5.18 21.93
N ARG A 88 -24.36 -6.51 21.72
CA ARG A 88 -25.34 -7.39 22.38
C ARG A 88 -25.26 -7.33 23.91
N ARG A 89 -24.05 -7.18 24.46
CA ARG A 89 -23.84 -7.05 25.92
C ARG A 89 -24.26 -5.70 26.48
N ILE A 90 -24.39 -4.66 25.65
CA ILE A 90 -24.85 -3.32 26.06
C ILE A 90 -26.38 -3.24 26.06
N VAL A 91 -27.03 -4.04 25.21
CA VAL A 91 -28.50 -4.03 25.02
C VAL A 91 -29.20 -5.11 25.85
N ALA A 92 -28.44 -6.02 26.48
CA ALA A 92 -28.94 -7.04 27.42
C ALA A 92 -28.83 -6.55 28.87
#